data_AF-T2IDH5-F1
#
_entry.id   AF-T2IDH5-F1
#
_cell.length_a   1.000
_cell.length_b   1.000
_cell.length_c   1.000
_cell.angle_alpha   90.00
_cell.angle_beta   90.00
_cell.angle_gamma   90.00
#
_symmetry.space_group_name_H-M   'P 1'
#
loop_
_entity.id
_entity.type
_entity.pdbx_description
1 polymer ?
#
loop_
_entity_poly.entity_id
_entity_poly.type
_entity_poly.pdbx_seq_one_letter_code
_entity_poly.pdbx_strand_id
1 'polypeptide(L)'
;MPQDCYPSTVTVKLDPSGRWFVSILVKDPSINPLPKTGKQLGIDVGITSLITTSNEEKVANPKQFNRLYKKLRRKQKALSRKTKGSNNRYKACLEVAQVYAQIKDARTDFLHKLTTKLVRDNDLIAIEDLAIKNMVKNHKLAKSISDASWGEFNRQLEYKCEWYGKKLVKIDRYFPSSKRCGNCGHIVDKLPLDIREWECPKCGTNHDRDINASHNILAAGLALRQRGLGGFPHSLLPNPFGVSVCGASVRPEESKSRKATALKQKPKS
;
A
#
# COMPACT_ATOMS: atom_id res chain seq x y z
N MET A 1 -17.02 18.35 -12.92
CA MET A 1 -16.27 17.41 -13.78
C MET A 1 -15.38 18.22 -14.70
N PRO A 2 -14.25 17.68 -15.19
CA PRO A 2 -13.50 18.34 -16.26
C PRO A 2 -14.42 18.61 -17.47
N GLN A 3 -14.15 19.67 -18.21
CA GLN A 3 -14.89 19.98 -19.44
C GLN A 3 -14.78 18.80 -20.42
N ASP A 4 -15.87 18.53 -21.14
CA ASP A 4 -15.98 17.49 -22.16
C ASP A 4 -15.78 16.04 -21.70
N CYS A 5 -15.83 15.79 -20.38
CA CYS A 5 -15.79 14.45 -19.82
C CYS A 5 -17.19 13.86 -19.59
N TYR A 6 -17.46 12.70 -20.17
CA TYR A 6 -18.69 11.94 -19.95
C TYR A 6 -18.49 10.82 -18.93
N PRO A 7 -19.44 10.63 -17.98
CA PRO A 7 -19.34 9.57 -17.00
C PRO A 7 -19.60 8.20 -17.64
N SER A 8 -18.68 7.26 -17.41
CA SER A 8 -18.86 5.87 -17.86
C SER A 8 -19.69 5.05 -16.86
N THR A 9 -19.51 5.33 -15.57
CA THR A 9 -20.18 4.61 -14.47
C THR A 9 -20.49 5.57 -13.34
N VAL A 10 -21.70 5.50 -12.81
CA VAL A 10 -22.10 6.19 -11.57
C VAL A 10 -22.45 5.13 -10.54
N THR A 11 -21.81 5.19 -9.38
CA THR A 11 -22.07 4.27 -8.26
C THR A 11 -22.49 5.07 -7.03
N VAL A 12 -23.67 4.75 -6.50
CA VAL A 12 -24.17 5.33 -5.24
C VAL A 12 -23.98 4.30 -4.14
N LYS A 13 -23.40 4.73 -3.02
CA LYS A 13 -23.14 3.86 -1.86
C LYS A 13 -23.45 4.59 -0.56
N LEU A 14 -24.20 3.94 0.31
CA LEU A 14 -24.30 4.30 1.72
C LEU A 14 -23.25 3.53 2.50
N ASP A 15 -22.39 4.22 3.24
CA ASP A 15 -21.44 3.57 4.15
C ASP A 15 -22.06 3.30 5.54
N PRO A 16 -21.48 2.39 6.35
CA PRO A 16 -22.00 2.06 7.67
C PRO A 16 -22.05 3.23 8.67
N SER A 17 -21.39 4.35 8.38
CA SER A 17 -21.43 5.55 9.21
C SER A 17 -22.62 6.46 8.90
N GLY A 18 -23.43 6.10 7.90
CA GLY A 18 -24.60 6.84 7.44
C GLY A 18 -24.28 7.86 6.35
N ARG A 19 -23.09 7.81 5.74
CA ARG A 19 -22.69 8.76 4.69
C ARG A 19 -23.00 8.22 3.31
N TRP A 20 -23.63 9.05 2.49
CA TRP A 20 -23.84 8.77 1.07
C TRP A 20 -22.64 9.21 0.26
N PHE A 21 -22.19 8.35 -0.65
CA PHE A 21 -21.15 8.61 -1.63
C PHE A 21 -21.71 8.40 -3.03
N VAL A 22 -21.41 9.36 -3.92
CA VAL A 22 -21.63 9.23 -5.36
C VAL A 22 -20.26 9.22 -6.02
N SER A 23 -19.86 8.06 -6.54
CA SER A 23 -18.61 7.89 -7.28
C SER A 23 -18.89 7.90 -8.77
N ILE A 24 -18.24 8.78 -9.49
CA ILE A 24 -18.44 8.93 -10.93
C ILE A 24 -17.11 8.66 -11.63
N LEU A 25 -17.09 7.62 -12.45
CA LEU A 25 -15.92 7.25 -13.23
C LEU A 25 -15.93 8.03 -14.55
N VAL A 26 -14.85 8.76 -14.80
CA VAL A 26 -14.63 9.55 -16.01
C VAL A 26 -13.23 9.28 -16.54
N LYS A 27 -13.05 9.35 -17.85
CA LYS A 27 -11.72 9.47 -18.45
C LYS A 27 -11.32 10.94 -18.38
N ASP A 28 -10.29 11.25 -17.60
CA ASP A 28 -9.84 12.63 -17.41
C ASP A 28 -8.63 12.93 -18.30
N PRO A 29 -8.78 13.75 -19.37
CA PRO A 29 -7.67 14.10 -20.26
C PRO A 29 -6.76 15.18 -19.66
N SER A 30 -7.12 15.81 -18.54
CA SER A 30 -6.32 16.88 -17.92
C SER A 30 -5.09 16.37 -17.16
N ILE A 31 -5.05 15.06 -16.86
CA ILE A 31 -3.94 14.43 -16.16
C ILE A 31 -2.76 14.29 -17.13
N ASN A 32 -1.76 15.12 -16.93
CA ASN A 32 -0.56 15.17 -17.76
C ASN A 32 0.68 14.67 -17.01
N PRO A 33 1.68 14.12 -17.74
CA PRO A 33 2.97 13.78 -17.16
C PRO A 33 3.62 14.99 -16.46
N LEU A 34 4.27 14.73 -15.32
CA LEU A 34 5.04 15.76 -14.62
C LEU A 34 6.46 15.90 -15.21
N PRO A 35 7.08 17.09 -15.09
CA PRO A 35 8.47 17.30 -15.51
C PRO A 35 9.42 16.27 -14.89
N LYS A 36 10.47 15.91 -15.63
CA LYS A 36 11.51 15.00 -15.14
C LYS A 36 12.33 15.68 -14.05
N THR A 37 12.50 15.00 -12.91
CA THR A 37 13.33 15.48 -11.80
C THR A 37 14.74 14.90 -11.82
N GLY A 38 14.97 13.82 -12.58
CA GLY A 38 16.21 13.04 -12.58
C GLY A 38 16.42 12.18 -11.33
N LYS A 39 15.59 12.36 -10.29
CA LYS A 39 15.73 11.71 -8.98
C LYS A 39 15.13 10.32 -8.96
N GLN A 40 15.70 9.48 -8.11
CA GLN A 40 15.33 8.08 -7.96
C GLN A 40 15.28 7.75 -6.47
N LEU A 41 14.34 6.90 -6.06
CA LEU A 41 14.09 6.65 -4.64
C LEU A 41 13.84 5.16 -4.38
N GLY A 42 14.58 4.58 -3.46
CA GLY A 42 14.24 3.29 -2.85
C GLY A 42 13.41 3.51 -1.60
N ILE A 43 12.37 2.70 -1.40
CA ILE A 43 11.49 2.78 -0.24
C ILE A 43 11.39 1.40 0.39
N ASP A 44 11.86 1.32 1.63
CA ASP A 44 11.58 0.23 2.55
C ASP A 44 10.30 0.55 3.33
N VAL A 45 9.39 -0.42 3.44
CA VAL A 45 8.08 -0.26 4.10
C VAL A 45 8.07 -1.02 5.42
N GLY A 46 7.92 -0.29 6.52
CA GLY A 46 8.09 -0.82 7.87
C GLY A 46 6.84 -0.69 8.75
N ILE A 47 6.93 -1.30 9.94
CA ILE A 47 5.92 -1.16 11.00
C ILE A 47 6.29 -0.01 11.96
N THR A 48 7.58 0.19 12.22
CA THR A 48 8.11 1.23 13.12
C THR A 48 8.06 2.60 12.46
N SER A 49 8.74 2.75 11.33
CA SER A 49 8.50 3.80 10.33
C SER A 49 7.57 3.24 9.27
N LEU A 50 6.60 4.03 8.80
CA LEU A 50 5.74 3.61 7.70
C LEU A 50 6.58 3.38 6.43
N ILE A 51 7.47 4.32 6.15
CA ILE A 51 8.49 4.20 5.11
C ILE A 51 9.84 4.69 5.60
N THR A 52 10.90 4.07 5.09
CA THR A 52 12.27 4.55 5.15
C THR A 52 12.78 4.68 3.72
N THR A 53 13.38 5.81 3.39
CA THR A 53 13.80 6.11 2.02
C THR A 53 15.32 6.09 1.87
N SER A 54 15.79 5.88 0.63
CA SER A 54 17.21 5.93 0.28
C SER A 54 17.82 7.34 0.35
N ASN A 55 17.01 8.36 0.68
CA ASN A 55 17.46 9.71 1.02
C ASN A 55 17.52 9.91 2.55
N GLU A 56 17.52 8.81 3.31
CA GLU A 56 17.61 8.79 4.78
C GLU A 56 16.37 9.37 5.51
N GLU A 57 15.30 9.70 4.79
CA GLU A 57 14.03 10.14 5.40
C GLU A 57 13.25 8.93 5.95
N LYS A 58 12.91 8.96 7.24
CA LYS A 58 12.00 8.02 7.89
C LYS A 58 10.66 8.68 8.20
N VAL A 59 9.61 8.26 7.51
CA VAL A 59 8.26 8.77 7.76
C VAL A 59 7.53 7.85 8.72
N ALA A 60 7.25 8.34 9.92
CA ALA A 60 6.48 7.61 10.92
C ALA A 60 4.97 7.62 10.60
N ASN A 61 4.26 6.65 11.15
CA ASN A 61 2.79 6.67 11.12
C ASN A 61 2.26 7.88 11.93
N PRO A 62 1.35 8.72 11.39
CA PRO A 62 0.85 9.89 12.09
C PRO A 62 0.36 9.62 13.52
N LYS A 63 1.01 10.25 14.51
CA LYS A 63 0.66 10.13 15.94
C LYS A 63 -0.79 10.52 16.24
N GLN A 64 -1.40 11.34 15.40
CA GLN A 64 -2.81 11.75 15.50
C GLN A 64 -3.80 10.58 15.54
N PHE A 65 -3.46 9.43 14.96
CA PHE A 65 -4.31 8.23 15.02
C PHE A 65 -4.52 7.71 16.44
N ASN A 66 -3.59 7.96 17.37
CA ASN A 66 -3.71 7.51 18.75
C ASN A 66 -4.97 8.03 19.45
N ARG A 67 -5.35 9.30 19.19
CA ARG A 67 -6.58 9.88 19.76
C ARG A 67 -7.82 9.18 19.23
N LEU A 68 -7.86 8.92 17.92
CA LEU A 68 -8.98 8.23 17.28
C LEU A 68 -9.08 6.76 17.74
N TYR A 69 -7.96 6.06 17.92
CA TYR A 69 -7.97 4.69 18.47
C TYR A 69 -8.45 4.64 19.93
N LYS A 70 -8.05 5.62 20.76
CA LYS A 70 -8.58 5.74 22.14
C LYS A 70 -10.10 5.95 22.11
N LYS A 71 -10.59 6.82 21.22
CA LYS A 71 -12.03 7.07 21.01
C LYS A 71 -12.75 5.80 20.53
N LEU A 72 -12.18 5.09 19.56
CA LEU A 72 -12.72 3.85 19.01
C LEU A 72 -12.87 2.79 20.10
N ARG A 73 -11.81 2.57 20.91
CA ARG A 73 -11.83 1.62 22.02
C ARG A 73 -12.95 1.93 23.02
N ARG A 74 -13.15 3.20 23.37
CA ARG A 74 -14.23 3.63 24.27
C ARG A 74 -15.62 3.33 23.68
N LYS A 75 -15.83 3.65 22.40
CA LYS A 75 -17.11 3.40 21.70
C LYS A 75 -17.38 1.91 21.52
N GLN A 76 -16.37 1.09 21.20
CA GLN A 76 -16.48 -0.36 21.15
C GLN A 76 -16.84 -0.97 22.51
N LYS A 77 -16.24 -0.49 23.61
CA LYS A 77 -16.58 -0.93 24.98
C LYS A 77 -18.02 -0.53 25.36
N ALA A 78 -18.48 0.63 24.92
CA ALA A 78 -19.88 1.03 25.11
C ALA A 78 -20.83 0.13 24.32
N LEU A 79 -20.50 -0.18 23.06
CA LEU A 79 -21.27 -1.07 22.19
C LEU A 79 -21.35 -2.51 22.74
N SER A 80 -20.25 -3.04 23.29
CA SER A 80 -20.22 -4.42 23.81
C SER A 80 -21.18 -4.62 24.99
N ARG A 81 -21.49 -3.56 25.73
CA ARG A 81 -22.43 -3.55 26.86
C ARG A 81 -23.90 -3.41 26.44
N LYS A 82 -24.20 -3.20 25.16
CA LYS A 82 -25.58 -3.02 24.67
C LYS A 82 -26.23 -4.34 24.26
N THR A 83 -27.47 -4.53 24.67
CA THR A 83 -28.33 -5.69 24.31
C THR A 83 -28.43 -5.85 22.80
N LYS A 84 -28.19 -7.07 22.31
CA LYS A 84 -28.31 -7.43 20.88
C LYS A 84 -29.74 -7.12 20.39
N GLY A 85 -29.85 -6.60 19.17
CA GLY A 85 -31.13 -6.21 18.57
C GLY A 85 -31.75 -4.89 19.06
N SER A 86 -31.30 -4.31 20.18
CA SER A 86 -31.90 -3.07 20.71
C SER A 86 -31.59 -1.83 19.86
N ASN A 87 -32.52 -0.86 19.85
CA ASN A 87 -32.31 0.45 19.22
C ASN A 87 -31.07 1.19 19.77
N ASN A 88 -30.79 1.02 21.06
CA ASN A 88 -29.60 1.60 21.69
C ASN A 88 -28.30 0.96 21.19
N ARG A 89 -28.33 -0.33 20.84
CA ARG A 89 -27.20 -1.00 20.20
C ARG A 89 -27.00 -0.50 18.78
N TYR A 90 -28.08 -0.30 18.02
CA TYR A 90 -28.01 0.27 16.67
C TYR A 90 -27.34 1.66 16.70
N LYS A 91 -27.78 2.56 17.59
CA LYS A 91 -27.15 3.87 17.79
C LYS A 91 -25.65 3.75 18.13
N ALA A 92 -25.28 2.88 19.07
CA ALA A 92 -23.88 2.65 19.43
C ALA A 92 -23.04 2.07 18.28
N CYS A 93 -23.64 1.23 17.42
CA CYS A 93 -22.98 0.70 16.23
C CYS A 93 -22.66 1.81 15.22
N LEU A 94 -23.61 2.71 15.00
CA LEU A 94 -23.43 3.89 14.15
C LEU A 94 -22.29 4.79 14.66
N GLU A 95 -22.24 5.06 15.97
CA GLU A 95 -21.13 5.83 16.56
C GLU A 95 -19.77 5.16 16.35
N VAL A 96 -19.69 3.83 16.47
CA VAL A 96 -18.46 3.07 16.18
C VAL A 96 -18.10 3.21 14.70
N ALA A 97 -19.05 3.06 13.80
CA ALA A 97 -18.85 3.21 12.36
C ALA A 97 -18.36 4.61 11.97
N GLN A 98 -18.89 5.67 12.60
CA GLN A 98 -18.42 7.04 12.42
C GLN A 98 -16.96 7.24 12.84
N VAL A 99 -16.52 6.61 13.94
CA VAL A 99 -15.10 6.68 14.34
C VAL A 99 -14.21 5.89 13.37
N TYR A 100 -14.66 4.74 12.89
CA TYR A 100 -13.95 4.01 11.84
C TYR A 100 -13.80 4.83 10.55
N ALA A 101 -14.87 5.52 10.14
CA ALA A 101 -14.84 6.45 9.02
C ALA A 101 -13.79 7.55 9.20
N GLN A 102 -13.74 8.20 10.37
CA GLN A 102 -12.74 9.23 10.70
C GLN A 102 -11.30 8.70 10.61
N ILE A 103 -11.04 7.49 11.10
CA ILE A 103 -9.71 6.86 11.00
C ILE A 103 -9.35 6.58 9.55
N LYS A 104 -10.30 6.04 8.77
CA LYS A 104 -10.11 5.74 7.35
C LYS A 104 -9.80 7.01 6.57
N ASP A 105 -10.60 8.07 6.72
CA ASP A 105 -10.44 9.30 5.97
C ASP A 105 -9.10 9.98 6.30
N ALA A 106 -8.73 10.07 7.58
CA ALA A 106 -7.46 10.64 8.00
C ALA A 106 -6.25 9.85 7.47
N ARG A 107 -6.38 8.53 7.34
CA ARG A 107 -5.34 7.68 6.75
C ARG A 107 -5.26 7.86 5.24
N THR A 108 -6.41 7.88 4.56
CA THR A 108 -6.49 8.12 3.12
C THR A 108 -5.88 9.47 2.77
N ASP A 109 -6.21 10.54 3.48
CA ASP A 109 -5.61 11.88 3.30
C ASP A 109 -4.08 11.86 3.46
N PHE A 110 -3.60 11.25 4.54
CA PHE A 110 -2.16 11.14 4.78
C PHE A 110 -1.43 10.38 3.67
N LEU A 111 -1.94 9.21 3.27
CA LEU A 111 -1.35 8.42 2.19
C LEU A 111 -1.39 9.17 0.85
N HIS A 112 -2.47 9.89 0.55
CA HIS A 112 -2.55 10.68 -0.67
C HIS A 112 -1.49 11.79 -0.68
N LYS A 113 -1.32 12.52 0.42
CA LYS A 113 -0.28 13.56 0.53
C LYS A 113 1.11 12.98 0.38
N LEU A 114 1.39 11.89 1.08
CA LEU A 114 2.69 11.22 1.05
C LEU A 114 3.03 10.70 -0.35
N THR A 115 2.15 9.90 -0.96
CA THR A 115 2.39 9.33 -2.29
C THR A 115 2.43 10.39 -3.38
N THR A 116 1.64 11.48 -3.28
CA THR A 116 1.74 12.61 -4.21
C THR A 116 3.09 13.30 -4.10
N LYS A 117 3.59 13.54 -2.89
CA LYS A 117 4.94 14.11 -2.68
C LYS A 117 6.01 13.23 -3.33
N LEU A 118 6.01 11.94 -3.01
CA LEU A 118 6.99 10.97 -3.53
C LEU A 118 7.03 10.95 -5.06
N VAL A 119 5.86 10.92 -5.71
CA VAL A 119 5.74 10.88 -7.18
C VAL A 119 6.08 12.21 -7.84
N ARG A 120 5.85 13.35 -7.16
CA ARG A 120 6.28 14.66 -7.68
C ARG A 120 7.79 14.82 -7.65
N ASP A 121 8.41 14.33 -6.58
CA ASP A 121 9.83 14.58 -6.34
C ASP A 121 10.75 13.61 -7.09
N ASN A 122 10.25 12.45 -7.54
CA ASN A 122 11.07 11.36 -8.11
C ASN A 122 10.54 10.85 -9.45
N ASP A 123 11.46 10.54 -10.36
CA ASP A 123 11.14 9.94 -11.65
C ASP A 123 11.04 8.42 -11.59
N LEU A 124 11.76 7.80 -10.65
CA LEU A 124 11.73 6.38 -10.38
C LEU A 124 11.57 6.13 -8.89
N ILE A 125 10.65 5.23 -8.55
CA ILE A 125 10.44 4.75 -7.18
C ILE A 125 10.56 3.23 -7.21
N ALA A 126 11.44 2.68 -6.37
CA ALA A 126 11.58 1.24 -6.15
C ALA A 126 10.99 0.87 -4.78
N ILE A 127 10.14 -0.17 -4.74
CA ILE A 127 9.51 -0.70 -3.53
C ILE A 127 9.62 -2.23 -3.51
N GLU A 128 9.51 -2.83 -2.33
CA GLU A 128 9.36 -4.28 -2.19
C GLU A 128 7.92 -4.75 -2.48
N ASP A 129 7.79 -5.92 -3.11
CA ASP A 129 6.49 -6.58 -3.30
C ASP A 129 6.04 -7.34 -2.04
N LEU A 130 5.54 -6.64 -1.03
CA LEU A 130 5.09 -7.29 0.20
C LEU A 130 3.82 -8.15 0.00
N ALA A 131 3.84 -9.37 0.56
CA ALA A 131 2.69 -10.27 0.66
C ALA A 131 1.68 -9.84 1.74
N ILE A 132 1.14 -8.63 1.64
CA ILE A 132 0.35 -7.95 2.69
C ILE A 132 -0.81 -8.82 3.20
N LYS A 133 -1.51 -9.53 2.30
CA LYS A 133 -2.63 -10.42 2.67
C LYS A 133 -2.22 -11.53 3.63
N ASN A 134 -1.00 -12.06 3.50
CA ASN A 134 -0.49 -13.10 4.39
C ASN A 134 -0.02 -12.52 5.73
N MET A 135 0.54 -11.31 5.74
CA MET A 135 1.06 -10.68 6.95
C MET A 135 -0.07 -10.28 7.93
N VAL A 136 -1.23 -9.87 7.43
CA VAL A 136 -2.38 -9.49 8.27
C VAL A 136 -3.00 -10.70 9.01
N LYS A 137 -2.74 -11.94 8.57
CA LYS A 137 -3.20 -13.15 9.27
C LYS A 137 -2.55 -13.31 10.65
N ASN A 138 -1.38 -12.71 10.89
CA ASN A 138 -0.76 -12.70 12.20
C ASN A 138 -1.45 -11.67 13.11
N HIS A 139 -2.32 -12.14 14.01
CA HIS A 139 -3.09 -11.27 14.92
C HIS A 139 -2.23 -10.34 15.79
N LYS A 140 -0.96 -10.68 16.08
CA LYS A 140 -0.05 -9.82 16.87
C LYS A 140 0.36 -8.56 16.09
N LEU A 141 0.50 -8.68 14.77
CA LEU A 141 0.94 -7.59 13.87
C LEU A 141 -0.21 -6.99 13.06
N ALA A 142 -1.36 -7.66 13.00
CA ALA A 142 -2.50 -7.29 12.17
C ALA A 142 -2.92 -5.83 12.34
N LYS A 143 -2.92 -5.32 13.58
CA LYS A 143 -3.25 -3.92 13.85
C LYS A 143 -2.21 -2.99 13.24
N SER A 144 -0.93 -3.17 13.56
CA SER A 144 0.13 -2.28 13.08
C SER A 144 0.29 -2.33 11.55
N ILE A 145 0.10 -3.50 10.93
CA ILE A 145 0.07 -3.66 9.47
C ILE A 145 -1.15 -2.96 8.86
N SER A 146 -2.33 -3.11 9.48
CA SER A 146 -3.53 -2.41 9.03
C SER A 146 -3.35 -0.90 9.16
N ASP A 147 -2.68 -0.45 10.22
CA ASP A 147 -2.37 0.96 10.46
C ASP A 147 -1.34 1.49 9.46
N ALA A 148 -0.41 0.66 9.00
CA ALA A 148 0.54 1.00 7.96
C ALA A 148 -0.11 1.06 6.56
N SER A 149 -1.15 0.27 6.31
CA SER A 149 -1.95 0.33 5.06
C SER A 149 -1.12 0.26 3.77
N TRP A 150 -0.07 -0.57 3.77
CA TRP A 150 0.84 -0.75 2.63
C TRP A 150 0.13 -1.10 1.31
N GLY A 151 -0.97 -1.84 1.36
CA GLY A 151 -1.73 -2.16 0.16
C GLY A 151 -2.33 -0.94 -0.52
N GLU A 152 -2.83 0.01 0.28
CA GLU A 152 -3.34 1.27 -0.22
C GLU A 152 -2.21 2.21 -0.66
N PHE A 153 -1.08 2.23 0.08
CA PHE A 153 0.12 2.97 -0.31
C PHE A 153 0.64 2.51 -1.68
N ASN A 154 0.79 1.21 -1.90
CA ASN A 154 1.25 0.63 -3.17
C ASN A 154 0.25 0.94 -4.29
N ARG A 155 -1.05 0.71 -4.06
CA ARG A 155 -2.10 1.04 -5.03
C ARG A 155 -2.06 2.52 -5.43
N GLN A 156 -1.82 3.43 -4.46
CA GLN A 156 -1.71 4.85 -4.73
C GLN A 156 -0.46 5.24 -5.50
N LEU A 157 0.69 4.66 -5.19
CA LEU A 157 1.91 4.86 -5.98
C LEU A 157 1.74 4.37 -7.42
N GLU A 158 1.14 3.19 -7.62
CA GLU A 158 0.90 2.61 -8.94
C GLU A 158 0.17 3.58 -9.86
N TYR A 159 -1.07 3.97 -9.50
CA TYR A 159 -1.86 4.84 -10.38
C TYR A 159 -1.27 6.24 -10.50
N LYS A 160 -0.61 6.79 -9.45
CA LYS A 160 -0.01 8.12 -9.54
C LYS A 160 1.24 8.13 -10.42
N CYS A 161 2.07 7.09 -10.34
CA CYS A 161 3.21 6.95 -11.23
C CYS A 161 2.73 6.85 -12.69
N GLU A 162 1.68 6.07 -12.95
CA GLU A 162 1.06 5.97 -14.27
C GLU A 162 0.54 7.34 -14.76
N TRP A 163 -0.27 8.02 -13.94
CA TRP A 163 -0.82 9.34 -14.25
C TRP A 163 0.23 10.39 -14.55
N TYR A 164 1.29 10.43 -13.76
CA TYR A 164 2.30 11.49 -13.84
C TYR A 164 3.54 11.10 -14.65
N GLY A 165 3.50 9.99 -15.38
CA GLY A 165 4.60 9.55 -16.25
C GLY A 165 5.89 9.21 -15.48
N LYS A 166 5.75 8.75 -14.24
CA LYS A 166 6.84 8.25 -13.39
C LYS A 166 6.92 6.73 -13.45
N LYS A 167 8.04 6.16 -13.01
CA LYS A 167 8.26 4.71 -13.01
C LYS A 167 8.19 4.16 -11.58
N LEU A 168 7.30 3.21 -11.36
CA LEU A 168 7.30 2.38 -10.16
C LEU A 168 7.90 1.03 -10.50
N VAL A 169 8.93 0.62 -9.75
CA VAL A 169 9.54 -0.71 -9.88
C VAL A 169 9.29 -1.48 -8.60
N LYS A 170 8.70 -2.67 -8.72
CA LYS A 170 8.56 -3.59 -7.60
C LYS A 170 9.66 -4.62 -7.66
N ILE A 171 10.42 -4.75 -6.59
CA ILE A 171 11.44 -5.80 -6.48
C ILE A 171 10.87 -7.05 -5.83
N ASP A 172 11.55 -8.17 -6.06
CA ASP A 172 11.18 -9.45 -5.47
C ASP A 172 11.21 -9.40 -3.94
N ARG A 173 10.21 -10.01 -3.31
CA ARG A 173 10.03 -9.99 -1.85
C ARG A 173 11.03 -10.84 -1.07
N TYR A 174 11.67 -11.79 -1.73
CA TYR A 174 12.71 -12.63 -1.15
C TYR A 174 14.09 -12.02 -1.33
N PHE A 175 14.19 -10.87 -2.03
CA PHE A 175 15.41 -10.11 -2.09
C PHE A 175 15.86 -9.71 -0.67
N PRO A 176 17.08 -10.07 -0.24
CA PRO A 176 17.52 -9.89 1.13
C PRO A 176 17.97 -8.43 1.40
N SER A 177 17.12 -7.45 1.12
CA SER A 177 17.40 -6.01 1.20
C SER A 177 18.01 -5.59 2.54
N SER A 178 17.44 -6.06 3.65
CA SER A 178 17.92 -5.69 4.99
C SER A 178 19.18 -6.44 5.42
N LYS A 179 19.44 -7.64 4.86
CA LYS A 179 20.58 -8.50 5.21
C LYS A 179 21.79 -8.30 4.30
N ARG A 180 21.59 -7.68 3.14
CA ARG A 180 22.65 -7.39 2.19
C ARG A 180 23.35 -6.10 2.61
N CYS A 181 24.67 -6.10 2.67
CA CYS A 181 25.46 -4.89 2.84
C CYS A 181 25.38 -4.04 1.56
N GLY A 182 24.91 -2.80 1.67
CA GLY A 182 24.84 -1.87 0.54
C GLY A 182 26.21 -1.45 -0.01
N ASN A 183 27.27 -1.58 0.79
CA ASN A 183 28.64 -1.24 0.39
C ASN A 183 29.32 -2.38 -0.39
N CYS A 184 29.43 -3.58 0.21
CA CYS A 184 30.20 -4.69 -0.36
C CYS A 184 29.36 -5.86 -0.91
N GLY A 185 28.03 -5.81 -0.75
CA GLY A 185 27.10 -6.84 -1.23
C GLY A 185 27.05 -8.15 -0.43
N HIS A 186 27.82 -8.26 0.66
CA HIS A 186 27.77 -9.43 1.56
C HIS A 186 26.39 -9.61 2.17
N ILE A 187 25.88 -10.84 2.25
CA ILE A 187 24.58 -11.15 2.86
C ILE A 187 24.84 -11.85 4.18
N VAL A 188 24.38 -11.26 5.29
CA VAL A 188 24.44 -11.92 6.61
C VAL A 188 23.38 -13.01 6.73
N ASP A 189 23.77 -14.14 7.31
CA ASP A 189 22.91 -15.32 7.44
C ASP A 189 21.67 -15.05 8.31
N LYS A 190 21.89 -14.45 9.48
CA LYS A 190 20.84 -14.17 10.47
C LYS A 190 20.88 -12.69 10.88
N LEU A 191 19.72 -12.03 10.74
CA LEU A 191 19.51 -10.66 11.20
C LEU A 191 18.13 -10.54 11.86
N PRO A 192 18.03 -10.87 13.17
CA PRO A 192 16.81 -10.73 13.97
C PRO A 192 16.15 -9.35 13.85
N LEU A 193 14.81 -9.26 13.95
CA LEU A 193 14.02 -8.03 13.68
C LEU A 193 14.28 -6.86 14.66
N ASP A 194 14.78 -7.19 15.85
CA ASP A 194 15.16 -6.27 16.92
C ASP A 194 16.50 -5.59 16.67
N ILE A 195 17.37 -6.17 15.84
CA ILE A 195 18.61 -5.53 15.41
C ILE A 195 18.27 -4.42 14.40
N ARG A 196 18.56 -3.17 14.79
CA ARG A 196 18.35 -1.96 13.98
C ARG A 196 19.63 -1.37 13.42
N GLU A 197 20.75 -1.61 14.08
CA GLU A 197 22.08 -1.23 13.63
C GLU A 197 22.96 -2.48 13.59
N TRP A 198 23.77 -2.62 12.55
CA TRP A 198 24.69 -3.75 12.41
C TRP A 198 25.93 -3.37 11.62
N GLU A 199 27.06 -3.97 11.96
CA GLU A 199 28.31 -3.83 11.23
C GLU A 199 28.47 -4.98 10.23
N CYS A 200 28.88 -4.67 8.99
CA CYS A 200 29.12 -5.70 8.00
C CYS A 200 30.39 -6.51 8.35
N PRO A 201 30.29 -7.84 8.56
CA PRO A 201 31.44 -8.64 8.96
C PRO A 201 32.51 -8.78 7.86
N LYS A 202 32.19 -8.40 6.62
CA LYS A 202 33.13 -8.46 5.48
C LYS A 202 33.91 -7.16 5.27
N CYS A 203 33.27 -6.01 5.45
CA CYS A 203 33.86 -4.70 5.10
C CYS A 203 33.85 -3.66 6.23
N GLY A 204 33.35 -4.00 7.42
CA GLY A 204 33.32 -3.13 8.60
C GLY A 204 32.37 -1.93 8.50
N THR A 205 31.52 -1.86 7.48
CA THR A 205 30.58 -0.74 7.32
C THR A 205 29.42 -0.87 8.31
N ASN A 206 29.16 0.18 9.08
CA ASN A 206 27.99 0.28 9.95
C ASN A 206 26.74 0.66 9.16
N HIS A 207 25.63 -0.02 9.45
CA HIS A 207 24.37 0.18 8.77
C HIS A 207 23.23 0.42 9.75
N ASP A 208 22.46 1.48 9.54
CA ASP A 208 21.04 1.47 9.91
C ASP A 208 20.31 0.51 8.97
N ARG A 209 19.62 -0.46 9.55
CA ARG A 209 18.98 -1.56 8.82
C ARG A 209 18.00 -1.09 7.77
N ASP A 210 17.11 -0.16 8.13
CA ASP A 210 16.00 0.26 7.29
C ASP A 210 16.52 1.18 6.16
N ILE A 211 17.50 2.04 6.47
CA ILE A 211 18.18 2.88 5.46
C ILE A 211 18.96 2.01 4.48
N ASN A 212 19.78 1.07 4.97
CA ASN A 212 20.51 0.13 4.13
C ASN A 212 19.56 -0.71 3.24
N ALA A 213 18.43 -1.16 3.79
CA ALA A 213 17.41 -1.85 3.01
C ALA A 213 16.90 -0.96 1.86
N SER A 214 16.57 0.30 2.13
CA SER A 214 16.09 1.23 1.11
C SER A 214 17.11 1.50 -0.02
N HIS A 215 18.41 1.58 0.28
CA HIS A 215 19.47 1.67 -0.73
C HIS A 215 19.57 0.40 -1.59
N ASN A 216 19.51 -0.78 -0.95
CA ASN A 216 19.52 -2.05 -1.67
C ASN A 216 18.28 -2.22 -2.55
N ILE A 217 17.11 -1.76 -2.10
CA ILE A 217 15.87 -1.76 -2.87
C ILE A 217 16.02 -0.89 -4.12
N LEU A 218 16.58 0.31 -3.98
CA LEU A 218 16.86 1.18 -5.12
C LEU A 218 17.82 0.49 -6.11
N ALA A 219 18.94 -0.04 -5.63
CA ALA A 219 19.93 -0.71 -6.46
C ALA A 219 19.32 -1.89 -7.24
N ALA A 220 18.52 -2.73 -6.57
CA ALA A 220 17.81 -3.85 -7.20
C ALA A 220 16.77 -3.36 -8.23
N GLY A 221 16.01 -2.30 -7.91
CA GLY A 221 15.03 -1.72 -8.82
C GLY A 221 15.67 -1.16 -10.10
N LEU A 222 16.84 -0.53 -9.97
CA LEU A 222 17.60 -0.04 -11.13
C LEU A 222 18.14 -1.16 -12.00
N ALA A 223 18.65 -2.24 -11.39
CA ALA A 223 19.09 -3.42 -12.12
C ALA A 223 17.92 -4.06 -12.91
N LEU A 224 16.73 -4.18 -12.31
CA LEU A 224 15.54 -4.69 -12.99
C LEU A 224 15.09 -3.79 -14.15
N ARG A 225 15.18 -2.46 -13.97
CA ARG A 225 14.86 -1.50 -15.03
C ARG A 225 15.80 -1.63 -16.23
N GLN A 226 17.11 -1.73 -16.00
CA GLN A 226 18.10 -1.87 -17.07
C GLN A 226 17.88 -3.14 -17.90
N ARG A 227 17.38 -4.21 -17.28
CA ARG A 227 17.05 -5.48 -17.93
C ARG A 227 15.68 -5.49 -18.62
N GLY A 228 14.92 -4.40 -18.60
CA GLY A 228 13.58 -4.32 -19.17
C GLY A 228 12.50 -5.10 -18.41
N LEU A 229 12.79 -5.58 -17.19
CA LEU A 229 11.87 -6.43 -16.41
C LEU A 229 10.99 -5.63 -15.43
N GLY A 230 11.16 -4.32 -15.33
CA GLY A 230 10.53 -3.44 -14.34
C GLY A 230 9.03 -3.16 -14.51
N GLY A 231 8.27 -4.03 -15.19
CA GLY A 231 6.84 -3.83 -15.46
C GLY A 231 5.98 -5.09 -15.52
N PHE A 232 6.54 -6.29 -15.28
CA PHE A 232 5.76 -7.51 -15.38
C PHE A 232 5.07 -7.87 -14.07
N PRO A 233 3.78 -8.26 -14.08
CA PRO A 233 3.16 -8.88 -12.93
C PRO A 233 3.94 -10.16 -12.56
N HIS A 234 4.13 -10.37 -11.27
CA HIS A 234 4.96 -11.42 -10.66
C HIS A 234 4.73 -12.84 -11.21
N SER A 235 3.56 -13.14 -11.78
CA SER A 235 3.22 -14.45 -12.37
C SER A 235 3.94 -14.77 -13.68
N LEU A 236 4.66 -13.83 -14.30
CA LEU A 236 5.28 -14.01 -15.62
C LEU A 236 6.79 -13.74 -15.65
N LEU A 237 7.43 -13.44 -14.51
CA LEU A 237 8.88 -13.32 -14.45
C LEU A 237 9.49 -14.73 -14.36
N PRO A 238 10.39 -15.13 -15.26
CA PRO A 238 11.16 -16.36 -15.06
C PRO A 238 11.98 -16.20 -13.78
N ASN A 239 11.79 -17.13 -12.85
CA ASN A 239 12.53 -17.16 -11.59
C ASN A 239 14.03 -17.24 -11.91
N PRO A 240 14.85 -16.20 -11.60
CA PRO A 240 16.27 -16.21 -11.94
C PRO A 240 17.09 -17.17 -11.06
N PHE A 241 16.46 -17.82 -10.08
CA PHE A 241 17.05 -18.85 -9.23
C PHE A 241 16.19 -20.11 -9.32
N GLY A 242 16.51 -20.97 -10.28
CA GLY A 242 15.77 -22.20 -10.57
C GLY A 242 15.54 -23.06 -9.33
N VAL A 243 14.30 -23.04 -8.84
CA VAL A 243 13.73 -24.12 -8.04
C VAL A 243 12.34 -24.36 -8.60
N SER A 244 12.20 -25.47 -9.32
CA SER A 244 10.92 -26.00 -9.76
C SER A 244 10.21 -26.61 -8.56
N VAL A 245 9.00 -26.12 -8.25
CA VAL A 245 8.07 -26.86 -7.41
C VAL A 245 6.74 -26.91 -8.16
N CYS A 246 6.61 -27.91 -9.02
CA CYS A 246 5.31 -28.37 -9.50
C CYS A 246 4.52 -28.92 -8.32
N GLY A 247 3.27 -28.48 -8.16
CA GLY A 247 2.38 -28.95 -7.11
C GLY A 247 0.99 -28.37 -7.27
N ALA A 248 0.29 -28.80 -8.32
CA ALA A 248 -1.11 -28.48 -8.53
C ALA A 248 -1.98 -29.03 -7.39
N SER A 249 -2.92 -28.22 -6.90
CA SER A 249 -4.21 -28.73 -6.40
C SER A 249 -5.29 -27.67 -6.60
N VAL A 250 -6.31 -28.09 -7.33
CA VAL A 250 -7.52 -27.36 -7.74
C VAL A 250 -8.60 -27.52 -6.67
N ARG A 251 -9.39 -26.47 -6.41
CA ARG A 251 -10.85 -26.42 -6.04
C ARG A 251 -11.18 -25.24 -5.09
N PRO A 252 -12.45 -24.82 -4.96
CA PRO A 252 -13.42 -24.44 -6.00
C PRO A 252 -13.91 -22.98 -5.82
N GLU A 253 -14.44 -22.39 -6.88
CA GLU A 253 -15.11 -21.08 -6.87
C GLU A 253 -16.50 -21.15 -6.24
N GLU A 254 -16.75 -20.34 -5.21
CA GLU A 254 -18.09 -19.80 -4.94
C GLU A 254 -18.00 -18.35 -4.45
N SER A 255 -18.39 -17.39 -5.30
CA SER A 255 -19.26 -16.29 -4.87
C SER A 255 -19.92 -15.63 -6.09
N LYS A 256 -21.23 -15.86 -6.24
CA LYS A 256 -22.07 -15.21 -7.26
C LYS A 256 -22.29 -13.75 -6.86
N SER A 257 -21.48 -12.83 -7.37
CA SER A 257 -21.86 -11.42 -7.42
C SER A 257 -22.71 -11.18 -8.67
N ARG A 258 -23.98 -10.80 -8.49
CA ARG A 258 -24.86 -10.41 -9.60
C ARG A 258 -24.49 -8.97 -10.00
N LYS A 259 -23.90 -8.80 -11.19
CA LYS A 259 -23.82 -7.49 -11.86
C LYS A 259 -25.19 -7.21 -12.48
N ALA A 260 -25.94 -6.25 -11.92
CA ALA A 260 -27.06 -5.66 -12.64
C ALA A 260 -26.49 -4.71 -13.70
N THR A 261 -26.75 -5.01 -14.97
CA THR A 261 -26.36 -4.14 -16.09
C THR A 261 -27.60 -3.31 -16.45
N ALA A 262 -27.47 -1.99 -16.52
CA ALA A 262 -28.57 -1.13 -16.89
C ALA A 262 -28.95 -1.36 -18.36
N LEU A 263 -30.23 -1.70 -18.60
CA LEU A 263 -30.81 -1.75 -19.94
C LEU A 263 -30.86 -0.33 -20.50
N LYS A 264 -30.14 -0.09 -21.61
CA LYS A 264 -30.32 1.11 -22.43
C LYS A 264 -31.73 1.07 -23.02
N GLN A 265 -32.60 1.97 -22.59
CA GLN A 265 -33.84 2.24 -23.31
C GLN A 265 -33.47 2.91 -24.65
N LYS A 266 -33.91 2.32 -25.76
CA LYS A 266 -33.83 2.98 -27.07
C LYS A 266 -34.88 4.12 -27.11
N PRO A 267 -34.57 5.27 -27.72
CA PRO A 267 -35.56 6.32 -27.92
C PRO A 267 -36.67 5.79 -28.83
N LYS A 268 -37.93 6.06 -28.45
CA LYS A 268 -39.08 5.84 -29.34
C LYS A 268 -39.05 6.92 -30.42
N SER A 269 -39.02 6.48 -31.67
CA SER A 269 -39.41 7.26 -32.85
C SER A 269 -40.89 7.62 -32.79
#